data_AF-A0A9E5L5T5-F1
#
_entry.id   AF-A0A9E5L5T5-F1
#
_cell.length_a   1.000
_cell.length_b   1.000
_cell.length_c   1.000
_cell.angle_alpha   90.00
_cell.angle_beta   90.00
_cell.angle_gamma   90.00
#
_symmetry.space_group_name_H-M   'P 1'
#
loop_
_entity.id
_entity.type
_entity.pdbx_description
1 polymer ?
#
loop_
_entity_poly.entity_id
_entity_poly.type
_entity_poly.pdbx_seq_one_letter_code
_entity_poly.pdbx_strand_id
1 'polypeptide(L)'
;MNKNNKNFLANGVMLNAYPDSIGKNLNDLVTLLEKKELINTFSYCYLLPTFFNSDLDRGFSIIDYNLNEDLVSNEDLKALKNLSIQLKFDIVLNHLSVASPQFKDLLENGEKSIYKDFFINWNDFWKNHGKLNEEKIVIPYQNYLEKLFMRKSGLPILKVPFPDGTEKPYWNTFYQEITYKKFTKDDFLSIDKISERQKIFICKKINNAIEKKTAIETIDFEENNYLKENILQIIQKNKHFLGQMDVNAKSELVWDFYEETLQKLKTFGCKILRLDAFAYLHKEVGETNFFNKPGTWHYLERIQQIASKNDLIVLPEIHAEYGLHLHDEVAQKGYYFYDFFLPGLLIHTLETKNNVALIHWINEIVTKKYNTINMLGCHDGIPILDLKGKEFNYKYQNGLLKDSEIDDLMDIIIKRGGRIKNLYDASGKKLSYYQINATFFSALGEDEQKLLLARAIQLFMPGIPQVWYLDLFAGKNDYEAADKAGNGGHKEINRTTISMEEIEKSMAKSVVSKQLQMIQLRNNLSAFSGQINYENATKEILKITWKNKSSFATLNANIINNSFSISYKEKNIKNTLNF
;
A
#
# COMPACT_ATOMS: atom_id res chain seq x y z
N MET A 1 -1.82 40.30 -5.30
CA MET A 1 -2.51 39.09 -5.81
C MET A 1 -1.68 37.87 -5.40
N ASN A 2 -2.24 37.01 -4.54
CA ASN A 2 -1.55 35.97 -3.78
C ASN A 2 -1.01 34.82 -4.65
N LYS A 3 0.27 34.47 -4.45
CA LYS A 3 0.95 33.31 -5.06
C LYS A 3 0.70 31.96 -4.34
N ASN A 4 -0.16 31.88 -3.32
CA ASN A 4 -0.20 30.73 -2.39
C ASN A 4 -1.44 29.80 -2.45
N ASN A 5 -2.29 29.87 -3.48
CA ASN A 5 -3.47 29.00 -3.57
C ASN A 5 -3.29 27.70 -4.40
N LYS A 6 -2.08 27.38 -4.89
CA LYS A 6 -1.89 26.25 -5.83
C LYS A 6 -1.72 24.87 -5.18
N ASN A 7 -1.52 24.75 -3.87
CA ASN A 7 -1.08 23.49 -3.24
C ASN A 7 -2.07 22.87 -2.23
N PHE A 8 -3.29 23.38 -2.11
CA PHE A 8 -4.30 22.75 -1.24
C PHE A 8 -5.27 21.91 -2.05
N LEU A 9 -5.50 20.68 -1.59
CA LEU A 9 -6.54 19.83 -2.14
C LEU A 9 -7.92 20.41 -1.84
N ALA A 10 -8.77 20.43 -2.85
CA ALA A 10 -10.17 20.75 -2.65
C ALA A 10 -10.78 19.70 -1.73
N ASN A 11 -11.68 20.12 -0.85
CA ASN A 11 -12.37 19.21 0.02
C ASN A 11 -13.28 18.29 -0.79
N GLY A 12 -13.18 16.98 -0.60
CA GLY A 12 -13.95 15.99 -1.33
C GLY A 12 -13.65 14.57 -0.86
N VAL A 13 -14.53 13.63 -1.15
CA VAL A 13 -14.35 12.22 -0.79
C VAL A 13 -13.56 11.50 -1.88
N MET A 14 -12.66 10.62 -1.48
CA MET A 14 -11.79 9.86 -2.37
C MET A 14 -12.19 8.38 -2.36
N LEU A 15 -12.50 7.80 -3.52
CA LEU A 15 -12.60 6.34 -3.66
C LEU A 15 -11.19 5.75 -3.77
N ASN A 16 -10.97 4.55 -3.23
CA ASN A 16 -9.73 3.78 -3.41
C ASN A 16 -10.06 2.35 -3.87
N ALA A 17 -9.45 1.93 -4.98
CA ALA A 17 -9.69 0.63 -5.61
C ALA A 17 -8.51 0.21 -6.51
N TYR A 18 -8.40 -1.09 -6.79
CA TYR A 18 -7.69 -1.54 -7.98
C TYR A 18 -8.59 -1.31 -9.21
N PRO A 19 -8.00 -1.11 -10.41
CA PRO A 19 -8.74 -1.13 -11.68
C PRO A 19 -9.72 -2.29 -11.81
N ASP A 20 -9.35 -3.47 -11.32
CA ASP A 20 -10.10 -4.73 -11.39
C ASP A 20 -10.80 -5.10 -10.08
N SER A 21 -10.93 -4.17 -9.12
CA SER A 21 -11.66 -4.42 -7.87
C SER A 21 -13.17 -4.57 -8.08
N ILE A 22 -13.70 -3.93 -9.11
CA ILE A 22 -15.12 -3.96 -9.49
C ILE A 22 -15.20 -4.55 -10.89
N GLY A 23 -15.91 -5.65 -11.05
CA GLY A 23 -15.98 -6.36 -12.32
C GLY A 23 -14.63 -6.96 -12.71
N LYS A 24 -14.14 -6.63 -13.90
CA LYS A 24 -12.91 -7.20 -14.48
C LYS A 24 -11.83 -6.16 -14.79
N ASN A 25 -12.21 -4.90 -14.97
CA ASN A 25 -11.32 -3.82 -15.42
C ASN A 25 -11.89 -2.45 -15.04
N LEU A 26 -11.14 -1.38 -15.32
CA LEU A 26 -11.51 -0.03 -14.92
C LEU A 26 -12.84 0.44 -15.52
N ASN A 27 -13.20 -0.03 -16.71
CA ASN A 27 -14.47 0.30 -17.35
C ASN A 27 -15.68 -0.17 -16.51
N ASP A 28 -15.58 -1.31 -15.84
CA ASP A 28 -16.65 -1.79 -14.94
C ASP A 28 -16.80 -0.88 -13.71
N LEU A 29 -15.68 -0.42 -13.13
CA LEU A 29 -15.70 0.59 -12.07
C LEU A 29 -16.28 1.92 -12.56
N VAL A 30 -15.91 2.38 -13.75
CA VAL A 30 -16.46 3.59 -14.37
C VAL A 30 -17.96 3.46 -14.57
N THR A 31 -18.44 2.32 -15.09
CA THR A 31 -19.86 2.03 -15.29
C THR A 31 -20.64 2.12 -13.97
N LEU A 32 -20.06 1.63 -12.87
CA LEU A 32 -20.62 1.82 -11.53
C LEU A 32 -20.67 3.30 -11.13
N LEU A 33 -19.59 4.06 -11.34
CA LEU A 33 -19.52 5.48 -10.98
C LEU A 33 -20.48 6.38 -11.80
N GLU A 34 -20.85 5.96 -13.00
CA GLU A 34 -21.85 6.63 -13.84
C GLU A 34 -23.30 6.39 -13.40
N LYS A 35 -23.55 5.43 -12.49
CA LYS A 35 -24.89 5.23 -11.92
C LYS A 35 -25.36 6.48 -11.20
N LYS A 36 -26.66 6.77 -11.32
CA LYS A 36 -27.30 7.98 -10.76
C LYS A 36 -27.05 8.13 -9.25
N GLU A 37 -26.97 7.02 -8.53
CA GLU A 37 -26.73 6.93 -7.10
C GLU A 37 -25.28 7.30 -6.71
N LEU A 38 -24.34 7.30 -7.66
CA LEU A 38 -22.92 7.60 -7.43
C LEU A 38 -22.44 8.92 -8.04
N ILE A 39 -23.28 9.58 -8.86
CA ILE A 39 -22.97 10.92 -9.39
C ILE A 39 -22.70 11.88 -8.21
N ASN A 40 -21.59 12.63 -8.28
CA ASN A 40 -21.12 13.57 -7.26
C ASN A 40 -20.82 12.95 -5.88
N THR A 41 -20.64 11.62 -5.80
CA THR A 41 -20.27 10.93 -4.55
C THR A 41 -18.78 11.08 -4.25
N PHE A 42 -17.92 11.05 -5.28
CA PHE A 42 -16.47 11.14 -5.13
C PHE A 42 -15.91 12.30 -5.95
N SER A 43 -14.93 13.01 -5.39
CA SER A 43 -14.14 14.03 -6.10
C SER A 43 -12.78 13.48 -6.56
N TYR A 44 -12.34 12.40 -5.93
CA TYR A 44 -11.06 11.77 -6.21
C TYR A 44 -11.21 10.26 -6.36
N CYS A 45 -10.36 9.65 -7.18
CA CYS A 45 -10.19 8.20 -7.23
C CYS A 45 -8.70 7.87 -7.15
N TYR A 46 -8.32 7.14 -6.11
CA TYR A 46 -7.03 6.50 -5.98
C TYR A 46 -7.10 5.15 -6.66
N LEU A 47 -6.46 5.05 -7.82
CA LEU A 47 -6.32 3.81 -8.57
C LEU A 47 -4.97 3.19 -8.24
N LEU A 48 -5.02 1.95 -7.74
CA LEU A 48 -3.85 1.20 -7.30
C LEU A 48 -2.99 0.72 -8.49
N PRO A 49 -1.73 0.30 -8.24
CA PRO A 49 -0.70 0.27 -9.27
C PRO A 49 -0.87 -0.76 -10.39
N THR A 50 -1.81 -1.73 -10.32
CA THR A 50 -2.15 -2.57 -11.49
C THR A 50 -2.70 -1.78 -12.67
N PHE A 51 -2.96 -0.48 -12.47
CA PHE A 51 -3.17 0.51 -13.52
C PHE A 51 -2.01 0.57 -14.52
N PHE A 52 -0.78 0.27 -14.07
CA PHE A 52 0.42 0.23 -14.88
C PHE A 52 0.90 -1.20 -15.17
N ASN A 53 1.74 -1.35 -16.18
CA ASN A 53 2.41 -2.62 -16.47
C ASN A 53 3.26 -3.07 -15.27
N SER A 54 2.93 -4.23 -14.74
CA SER A 54 3.46 -4.75 -13.47
C SER A 54 3.33 -6.28 -13.39
N ASP A 55 4.05 -6.91 -12.46
CA ASP A 55 4.04 -8.37 -12.30
C ASP A 55 3.73 -8.85 -10.88
N LEU A 56 4.59 -8.57 -9.90
CA LEU A 56 4.45 -8.98 -8.51
C LEU A 56 3.75 -7.93 -7.64
N ASP A 57 3.35 -8.39 -6.45
CA ASP A 57 2.78 -7.57 -5.38
C ASP A 57 1.58 -6.74 -5.85
N ARG A 58 0.77 -7.33 -6.75
CA ARG A 58 -0.47 -6.75 -7.29
C ARG A 58 -0.27 -5.28 -7.72
N GLY A 59 0.76 -5.05 -8.52
CA GLY A 59 1.04 -3.74 -9.12
C GLY A 59 2.29 -3.04 -8.58
N PHE A 60 2.74 -3.34 -7.37
CA PHE A 60 3.86 -2.63 -6.75
C PHE A 60 5.24 -3.07 -7.28
N SER A 61 5.30 -4.07 -8.15
CA SER A 61 6.49 -4.39 -8.94
C SER A 61 6.31 -3.85 -10.37
N ILE A 62 6.63 -2.57 -10.55
CA ILE A 62 6.38 -1.82 -11.79
C ILE A 62 7.41 -2.19 -12.86
N ILE A 63 6.92 -2.59 -14.03
CA ILE A 63 7.74 -2.79 -15.24
C ILE A 63 7.97 -1.43 -15.89
N ASP A 64 6.89 -0.70 -16.14
CA ASP A 64 6.88 0.67 -16.64
C ASP A 64 5.58 1.38 -16.28
N TYR A 65 5.56 2.71 -16.42
CA TYR A 65 4.38 3.54 -16.16
C TYR A 65 3.50 3.75 -17.41
N ASN A 66 3.50 2.85 -18.39
CA ASN A 66 2.44 2.80 -19.39
C ASN A 66 1.17 2.17 -18.78
N LEU A 67 0.03 2.39 -19.42
CA LEU A 67 -1.22 1.75 -19.03
C LEU A 67 -1.10 0.23 -19.17
N ASN A 68 -1.64 -0.49 -18.21
CA ASN A 68 -1.96 -1.90 -18.40
C ASN A 68 -3.22 -2.00 -19.27
N GLU A 69 -3.04 -2.24 -20.57
CA GLU A 69 -4.13 -2.24 -21.56
C GLU A 69 -5.16 -3.37 -21.34
N ASP A 70 -4.84 -4.40 -20.56
CA ASP A 70 -5.81 -5.44 -20.16
C ASP A 70 -6.85 -4.90 -19.15
N LEU A 71 -6.47 -3.88 -18.37
CA LEU A 71 -7.28 -3.35 -17.26
C LEU A 71 -7.75 -1.91 -17.46
N VAL A 72 -7.05 -1.13 -18.28
CA VAL A 72 -7.25 0.33 -18.37
C VAL A 72 -7.18 0.79 -19.82
N SER A 73 -8.16 1.57 -20.23
CA SER A 73 -8.22 2.25 -21.53
C SER A 73 -8.16 3.77 -21.40
N ASN A 74 -7.87 4.45 -22.52
CA ASN A 74 -7.94 5.92 -22.57
C ASN A 74 -9.38 6.44 -22.43
N GLU A 75 -10.36 5.63 -22.82
CA GLU A 75 -11.79 5.91 -22.70
C GLU A 75 -12.21 6.00 -21.23
N ASP A 76 -11.67 5.12 -20.37
CA ASP A 76 -11.89 5.17 -18.92
C ASP A 76 -11.41 6.50 -18.32
N LEU A 77 -10.23 6.96 -18.73
CA LEU A 77 -9.67 8.23 -18.25
C LEU A 77 -10.53 9.43 -18.68
N LYS A 78 -11.07 9.39 -19.90
CA LYS A 78 -12.01 10.41 -20.39
C LYS A 78 -13.31 10.38 -19.58
N ALA A 79 -13.85 9.19 -19.28
CA ALA A 79 -15.07 9.04 -18.51
C ALA A 79 -14.90 9.53 -17.05
N LEU A 80 -13.82 9.16 -16.36
CA LEU A 80 -13.49 9.67 -15.02
C LEU A 80 -13.37 11.20 -15.01
N LYS A 81 -12.73 11.77 -16.04
CA LYS A 81 -12.64 13.22 -16.20
C LYS A 81 -14.02 13.87 -16.42
N ASN A 82 -14.91 13.25 -17.19
CA ASN A 82 -16.28 13.74 -17.40
C ASN A 82 -17.10 13.72 -16.11
N LEU A 83 -16.83 12.76 -15.22
CA LEU A 83 -17.38 12.70 -13.86
C LEU A 83 -16.73 13.72 -12.90
N SER A 84 -15.80 14.55 -13.38
CA SER A 84 -15.02 15.50 -12.57
C SER A 84 -14.21 14.85 -11.45
N ILE A 85 -13.80 13.60 -11.65
CA ILE A 85 -12.98 12.84 -10.70
C ILE A 85 -11.51 13.08 -11.01
N GLN A 86 -10.76 13.57 -10.02
CA GLN A 86 -9.31 13.72 -10.09
C GLN A 86 -8.61 12.44 -9.65
N LEU A 87 -7.51 12.07 -10.31
CA LEU A 87 -6.84 10.82 -10.01
C LEU A 87 -5.72 10.99 -8.99
N LYS A 88 -5.56 9.95 -8.18
CA LYS A 88 -4.40 9.74 -7.33
C LYS A 88 -3.72 8.45 -7.80
N PHE A 89 -2.40 8.50 -7.89
CA PHE A 89 -1.58 7.33 -8.24
C PHE A 89 -0.41 7.18 -7.29
N ASP A 90 0.11 5.97 -7.23
CA ASP A 90 1.43 5.70 -6.69
C ASP A 90 2.53 6.12 -7.64
N ILE A 91 3.62 6.61 -7.07
CA ILE A 91 4.94 6.40 -7.63
C ILE A 91 5.73 5.51 -6.68
N VAL A 92 6.15 4.37 -7.22
CA VAL A 92 6.97 3.36 -6.56
C VAL A 92 8.41 3.77 -6.75
N LEU A 93 8.83 4.77 -5.98
CA LEU A 93 10.18 5.36 -6.12
C LEU A 93 11.26 4.38 -5.68
N ASN A 94 11.00 3.54 -4.68
CA ASN A 94 12.06 2.75 -4.07
C ASN A 94 12.61 1.66 -5.00
N HIS A 95 11.80 1.12 -5.91
CA HIS A 95 12.16 -0.09 -6.66
C HIS A 95 11.41 -0.21 -8.00
N LEU A 96 11.97 -0.99 -8.93
CA LEU A 96 11.33 -1.42 -10.17
C LEU A 96 11.40 -2.94 -10.34
N SER A 97 10.55 -3.51 -11.18
CA SER A 97 10.57 -4.94 -11.51
C SER A 97 11.90 -5.33 -12.19
N VAL A 98 12.35 -6.57 -11.95
CA VAL A 98 13.37 -7.26 -12.77
C VAL A 98 13.04 -7.21 -14.27
N ALA A 99 11.75 -7.18 -14.63
CA ALA A 99 11.30 -7.10 -16.01
C ALA A 99 11.28 -5.67 -16.60
N SER A 100 11.60 -4.64 -15.81
CA SER A 100 11.72 -3.26 -16.28
C SER A 100 12.79 -3.13 -17.37
N PRO A 101 12.63 -2.22 -18.35
CA PRO A 101 13.62 -1.99 -19.40
C PRO A 101 15.03 -1.72 -18.86
N GLN A 102 15.12 -0.96 -17.77
CA GLN A 102 16.38 -0.59 -17.13
C GLN A 102 17.09 -1.82 -16.53
N PHE A 103 16.36 -2.68 -15.83
CA PHE A 103 16.97 -3.87 -15.22
C PHE A 103 17.27 -4.95 -16.26
N LYS A 104 16.44 -5.09 -17.30
CA LYS A 104 16.74 -5.98 -18.44
C LYS A 104 18.02 -5.60 -19.15
N ASP A 105 18.20 -4.31 -19.46
CA ASP A 105 19.45 -3.83 -20.08
C ASP A 105 20.66 -4.09 -19.18
N LEU A 106 20.50 -3.94 -17.85
CA LEU A 106 21.54 -4.31 -16.89
C LEU A 106 21.89 -5.81 -16.94
N LEU A 107 20.89 -6.69 -17.01
CA LEU A 107 21.12 -8.14 -17.11
C LEU A 107 21.72 -8.55 -18.46
N GLU A 108 21.46 -7.81 -19.54
CA GLU A 108 21.96 -8.09 -20.89
C GLU A 108 23.38 -7.53 -21.12
N ASN A 109 23.67 -6.35 -20.59
CA ASN A 109 24.92 -5.63 -20.86
C ASN A 109 25.89 -5.59 -19.66
N GLY A 110 25.45 -5.98 -18.47
CA GLY A 110 26.26 -6.04 -17.26
C GLY A 110 26.93 -4.69 -16.95
N GLU A 111 28.24 -4.71 -16.70
CA GLU A 111 29.03 -3.50 -16.41
C GLU A 111 29.08 -2.47 -17.56
N LYS A 112 28.67 -2.86 -18.77
CA LYS A 112 28.58 -1.95 -19.93
C LYS A 112 27.21 -1.29 -20.07
N SER A 113 26.22 -1.71 -19.27
CA SER A 113 24.90 -1.10 -19.23
C SER A 113 24.99 0.37 -18.81
N ILE A 114 24.18 1.22 -19.45
CA ILE A 114 24.01 2.60 -18.99
C ILE A 114 23.31 2.66 -17.62
N TYR A 115 22.60 1.59 -17.24
CA TYR A 115 21.87 1.45 -15.98
C TYR A 115 22.66 0.72 -14.89
N LYS A 116 23.97 0.49 -15.07
CA LYS A 116 24.82 -0.19 -14.06
C LYS A 116 24.73 0.42 -12.66
N ASP A 117 24.59 1.75 -12.58
CA ASP A 117 24.47 2.51 -11.33
C ASP A 117 23.01 2.89 -11.01
N PHE A 118 22.03 2.47 -11.81
CA PHE A 118 20.60 2.74 -11.60
C PHE A 118 20.04 1.92 -10.45
N PHE A 119 20.55 0.71 -10.23
CA PHE A 119 20.17 -0.20 -9.15
C PHE A 119 21.32 -0.38 -8.16
N ILE A 120 21.04 -0.89 -6.97
CA ILE A 120 22.04 -1.04 -5.92
C ILE A 120 22.63 -2.45 -5.95
N ASN A 121 23.86 -2.58 -6.44
CA ASN A 121 24.65 -3.79 -6.23
C ASN A 121 25.02 -3.90 -4.74
N TRP A 122 24.58 -4.99 -4.10
CA TRP A 122 24.74 -5.19 -2.66
C TRP A 122 26.21 -5.28 -2.25
N ASN A 123 27.02 -6.00 -3.03
CA ASN A 123 28.43 -6.19 -2.70
C ASN A 123 29.20 -4.87 -2.83
N ASP A 124 28.88 -4.05 -3.82
CA ASP A 124 29.50 -2.74 -4.00
C ASP A 124 29.09 -1.77 -2.89
N PHE A 125 27.82 -1.78 -2.50
CA PHE A 125 27.31 -0.97 -1.39
C PHE A 125 28.05 -1.26 -0.07
N TRP A 126 28.29 -2.54 0.22
CA TRP A 126 28.96 -2.99 1.46
C TRP A 126 30.48 -3.16 1.31
N LYS A 127 31.07 -2.70 0.21
CA LYS A 127 32.50 -2.80 -0.03
C LYS A 127 33.29 -2.20 1.14
N ASN A 128 34.24 -2.95 1.69
CA ASN A 128 35.04 -2.61 2.88
C ASN A 128 34.26 -2.56 4.22
N HIS A 129 32.97 -2.89 4.24
CA HIS A 129 32.10 -2.85 5.43
C HIS A 129 31.50 -4.21 5.79
N GLY A 130 32.12 -5.29 5.31
CA GLY A 130 31.70 -6.66 5.54
C GLY A 130 32.72 -7.69 5.10
N LYS A 131 32.36 -8.98 5.18
CA LYS A 131 33.18 -10.10 4.70
C LYS A 131 32.41 -10.90 3.66
N LEU A 132 33.11 -11.33 2.61
CA LEU A 132 32.53 -12.20 1.59
C LEU A 132 32.28 -13.60 2.18
N ASN A 133 31.08 -14.14 2.00
CA ASN A 133 30.77 -15.53 2.34
C ASN A 133 31.09 -16.48 1.17
N GLU A 134 30.85 -17.78 1.38
CA GLU A 134 31.06 -18.84 0.38
C GLU A 134 30.21 -18.64 -0.89
N GLU A 135 29.05 -17.98 -0.77
CA GLU A 135 28.13 -17.66 -1.87
C GLU A 135 28.51 -16.39 -2.64
N LYS A 136 29.68 -15.80 -2.35
CA LYS A 136 30.19 -14.54 -2.93
C LYS A 136 29.29 -13.33 -2.63
N ILE A 137 28.64 -13.32 -1.46
CA ILE A 137 27.85 -12.20 -0.96
C ILE A 137 28.61 -11.55 0.21
N VAL A 138 28.68 -10.22 0.22
CA VAL A 138 29.24 -9.48 1.35
C VAL A 138 28.24 -9.53 2.52
N ILE A 139 28.64 -10.13 3.63
CA ILE A 139 27.90 -10.07 4.89
C ILE A 139 28.39 -8.83 5.67
N PRO A 140 27.53 -7.83 5.91
CA PRO A 140 27.92 -6.63 6.67
C PRO A 140 28.43 -7.01 8.06
N TYR A 141 29.37 -6.21 8.60
CA TYR A 141 29.79 -6.40 9.99
C TYR A 141 28.60 -6.25 10.95
N GLN A 142 28.66 -6.95 12.08
CA GLN A 142 27.56 -7.09 13.03
C GLN A 142 26.96 -5.73 13.48
N ASN A 143 27.81 -4.74 13.74
CA ASN A 143 27.41 -3.39 14.15
C ASN A 143 26.58 -2.63 13.08
N TYR A 144 26.69 -3.02 11.81
CA TYR A 144 25.86 -2.51 10.73
C TYR A 144 24.59 -3.34 10.57
N LEU A 145 24.71 -4.67 10.64
CA LEU A 145 23.58 -5.59 10.49
C LEU A 145 22.49 -5.37 11.55
N GLU A 146 22.90 -5.09 12.80
CA GLU A 146 21.98 -4.82 13.92
C GLU A 146 21.18 -3.52 13.77
N LYS A 147 21.65 -2.58 12.95
CA LYS A 147 20.96 -1.31 12.70
C LYS A 147 19.95 -1.41 11.56
N LEU A 148 20.17 -2.32 10.61
CA LEU A 148 19.35 -2.43 9.41
C LEU A 148 17.89 -2.74 9.74
N PHE A 149 16.99 -1.92 9.20
CA PHE A 149 15.56 -2.17 9.28
C PHE A 149 15.14 -3.20 8.23
N MET A 150 14.74 -4.39 8.68
CA MET A 150 14.48 -5.54 7.81
C MET A 150 12.98 -5.75 7.58
N ARG A 151 12.61 -6.02 6.32
CA ARG A 151 11.21 -6.29 5.90
C ARG A 151 10.93 -7.74 5.57
N LYS A 152 11.95 -8.60 5.60
CA LYS A 152 11.90 -10.04 5.42
C LYS A 152 13.06 -10.71 6.18
N SER A 153 12.96 -12.03 6.35
CA SER A 153 14.03 -12.84 6.94
C SER A 153 15.25 -12.92 6.01
N GLY A 154 16.45 -12.91 6.58
CA GLY A 154 17.70 -12.92 5.82
C GLY A 154 17.98 -11.57 5.13
N LEU A 155 19.10 -11.47 4.42
CA LEU A 155 19.52 -10.22 3.77
C LEU A 155 18.53 -9.77 2.67
N PRO A 156 18.37 -8.45 2.46
CA PRO A 156 17.45 -7.92 1.46
C PRO A 156 18.09 -7.96 0.07
N ILE A 157 18.36 -9.15 -0.45
CA ILE A 157 19.06 -9.36 -1.72
C ILE A 157 18.29 -10.29 -2.64
N LEU A 158 18.47 -10.11 -3.95
CA LEU A 158 18.17 -11.11 -4.97
C LEU A 158 19.44 -11.33 -5.80
N LYS A 159 19.89 -12.59 -5.92
CA LYS A 159 20.99 -12.95 -6.84
C LYS A 159 20.43 -13.08 -8.25
N VAL A 160 21.04 -12.38 -9.19
CA VAL A 160 20.63 -12.38 -10.60
C VAL A 160 21.80 -12.75 -11.51
N PRO A 161 21.55 -13.45 -12.63
CA PRO A 161 22.60 -13.85 -13.57
C PRO A 161 23.09 -12.64 -14.38
N PHE A 162 24.39 -12.60 -14.68
CA PHE A 162 25.04 -11.56 -15.47
C PHE A 162 25.65 -12.14 -16.77
N PRO A 163 25.90 -11.31 -17.80
CA PRO A 163 26.38 -11.77 -19.11
C PRO A 163 27.75 -12.46 -19.10
N ASP A 164 28.56 -12.17 -18.09
CA ASP A 164 29.87 -12.79 -17.87
C ASP A 164 29.78 -14.19 -17.24
N GLY A 165 28.57 -14.70 -17.03
CA GLY A 165 28.29 -15.99 -16.41
C GLY A 165 28.33 -15.97 -14.87
N THR A 166 28.54 -14.81 -14.25
CA THR A 166 28.48 -14.66 -12.80
C THR A 166 27.05 -14.42 -12.31
N GLU A 167 26.81 -14.63 -11.02
CA GLU A 167 25.60 -14.14 -10.35
C GLU A 167 25.99 -12.99 -9.43
N LYS A 168 25.23 -11.89 -9.48
CA LYS A 168 25.46 -10.71 -8.64
C LYS A 168 24.28 -10.49 -7.67
N PRO A 169 24.54 -10.21 -6.38
CA PRO A 169 23.49 -9.84 -5.45
C PRO A 169 23.11 -8.37 -5.64
N TYR A 170 21.85 -8.12 -5.95
CA TYR A 170 21.27 -6.78 -5.98
C TYR A 170 20.32 -6.58 -4.81
N TRP A 171 20.24 -5.34 -4.32
CA TRP A 171 19.36 -4.97 -3.23
C TRP A 171 17.89 -5.17 -3.64
N ASN A 172 17.16 -5.89 -2.81
CA ASN A 172 15.74 -6.18 -2.96
C ASN A 172 15.12 -6.23 -1.56
N THR A 173 14.56 -5.09 -1.12
CA THR A 173 13.99 -4.89 0.21
C THR A 173 12.72 -5.70 0.42
N PHE A 174 11.92 -5.85 -0.63
CA PHE A 174 10.56 -6.40 -0.56
C PHE A 174 10.46 -7.77 -1.23
N TYR A 175 9.40 -8.00 -2.02
CA TYR A 175 9.06 -9.29 -2.60
C TYR A 175 10.04 -9.69 -3.71
N GLN A 176 10.22 -10.99 -3.81
CA GLN A 176 10.92 -11.67 -4.89
C GLN A 176 10.31 -13.05 -5.08
N GLU A 177 10.39 -13.54 -6.31
CA GLU A 177 10.01 -14.90 -6.65
C GLU A 177 10.94 -15.42 -7.74
N ILE A 178 11.40 -16.66 -7.58
CA ILE A 178 12.11 -17.37 -8.65
C ILE A 178 11.14 -18.41 -9.17
N THR A 179 10.67 -18.17 -10.39
CA THR A 179 9.77 -19.08 -11.10
C THR A 179 10.53 -19.83 -12.19
N TYR A 180 9.89 -20.84 -12.74
CA TYR A 180 10.41 -21.62 -13.86
C TYR A 180 9.35 -21.64 -14.95
N LYS A 181 9.74 -21.47 -16.21
CA LYS A 181 8.82 -21.78 -17.31
C LYS A 181 8.55 -23.28 -17.30
N LYS A 182 7.36 -23.67 -17.76
CA LYS A 182 7.06 -25.09 -17.95
C LYS A 182 8.06 -25.66 -18.95
N PHE A 183 8.73 -26.73 -18.55
CA PHE A 183 9.63 -27.45 -19.43
C PHE A 183 8.81 -28.24 -20.43
N THR A 184 9.37 -28.37 -21.62
CA THR A 184 8.97 -29.23 -22.69
C THR A 184 10.07 -30.26 -22.92
N LYS A 185 9.79 -31.30 -23.70
CA LYS A 185 10.82 -32.28 -24.07
C LYS A 185 11.97 -31.64 -24.88
N ASP A 186 11.71 -30.52 -25.55
CA ASP A 186 12.67 -29.85 -26.42
C ASP A 186 13.74 -29.09 -25.61
N ASP A 187 13.44 -28.72 -24.36
CA ASP A 187 14.41 -28.09 -23.45
C ASP A 187 15.59 -29.02 -23.09
N PHE A 188 15.47 -30.32 -23.33
CA PHE A 188 16.48 -31.34 -23.02
C PHE A 188 17.23 -31.86 -24.25
N LEU A 189 17.14 -31.18 -25.40
CA LEU A 189 17.83 -31.59 -26.64
C LEU A 189 19.35 -31.58 -26.53
N SER A 190 19.91 -30.74 -25.65
CA SER A 190 21.36 -30.62 -25.44
C SER A 190 21.96 -31.74 -24.58
N ILE A 191 21.15 -32.66 -24.06
CA ILE A 191 21.65 -33.83 -23.32
C ILE A 191 21.94 -34.95 -24.32
N ASP A 192 23.22 -35.29 -24.47
CA ASP A 192 23.65 -36.39 -25.34
C ASP A 192 23.10 -37.75 -24.87
N LYS A 193 22.72 -38.60 -25.82
CA LYS A 193 22.32 -40.02 -25.61
C LYS A 193 21.09 -40.24 -24.72
N ILE A 194 20.15 -39.29 -24.69
CA ILE A 194 18.86 -39.46 -24.00
C ILE A 194 17.73 -39.84 -24.98
N SER A 195 16.91 -40.84 -24.62
CA SER A 195 15.75 -41.25 -25.42
C SER A 195 14.54 -40.32 -25.25
N GLU A 196 13.63 -40.28 -26.24
CA GLU A 196 12.39 -39.48 -26.15
C GLU A 196 11.53 -39.84 -24.93
N ARG A 197 11.50 -41.12 -24.53
CA ARG A 197 10.76 -41.55 -23.31
C ARG A 197 11.34 -40.93 -22.05
N GLN A 198 12.68 -40.86 -21.95
CA GLN A 198 13.36 -40.25 -20.80
C GLN A 198 13.12 -38.74 -20.76
N LYS A 199 13.17 -38.04 -21.91
CA LYS A 199 12.86 -36.60 -21.97
C LYS A 199 11.44 -36.30 -21.47
N ILE A 200 10.44 -37.06 -21.92
CA ILE A 200 9.05 -36.90 -21.48
C ILE A 200 8.93 -37.15 -19.96
N PHE A 201 9.58 -38.19 -19.45
CA PHE A 201 9.58 -38.52 -18.03
C PHE A 201 10.20 -37.41 -17.16
N ILE A 202 11.40 -36.95 -17.54
CA ILE A 202 12.13 -35.87 -16.85
C ILE A 202 11.29 -34.59 -16.87
N CYS A 203 10.78 -34.20 -18.04
CA CYS A 203 9.90 -33.05 -18.21
C CYS A 203 8.69 -33.12 -17.28
N LYS A 204 8.01 -34.28 -17.20
CA LYS A 204 6.85 -34.48 -16.32
C LYS A 204 7.22 -34.37 -14.83
N LYS A 205 8.36 -34.96 -14.41
CA LYS A 205 8.84 -34.89 -13.02
C LYS A 205 9.16 -33.45 -12.62
N ILE A 206 9.85 -32.70 -13.48
CA ILE A 206 10.22 -31.30 -13.23
C ILE A 206 8.97 -30.42 -13.15
N ASN A 207 8.06 -30.52 -14.13
CA ASN A 207 6.84 -29.71 -14.11
C ASN A 207 5.94 -30.02 -12.90
N ASN A 208 5.87 -31.28 -12.48
CA ASN A 208 5.15 -31.67 -11.26
C ASN A 208 5.83 -31.10 -10.00
N ALA A 209 7.17 -31.12 -9.94
CA ALA A 209 7.92 -30.51 -8.85
C ALA A 209 7.72 -28.98 -8.78
N ILE A 210 7.70 -28.30 -9.93
CA ILE A 210 7.40 -26.87 -10.03
C ILE A 210 5.96 -26.58 -9.56
N GLU A 211 4.98 -27.32 -10.05
CA GLU A 211 3.56 -27.17 -9.66
C GLU A 211 3.35 -27.42 -8.16
N LYS A 212 4.10 -28.35 -7.56
CA LYS A 212 4.05 -28.66 -6.13
C LYS A 212 4.99 -27.81 -5.26
N LYS A 213 5.76 -26.88 -5.85
CA LYS A 213 6.78 -26.07 -5.16
C LYS A 213 7.78 -26.90 -4.34
N THR A 214 8.15 -28.09 -4.80
CA THR A 214 9.16 -28.93 -4.13
C THR A 214 10.57 -28.49 -4.53
N ALA A 215 11.52 -28.60 -3.60
CA ALA A 215 12.93 -28.27 -3.86
C ALA A 215 13.47 -29.08 -5.05
N ILE A 216 13.92 -28.37 -6.08
CA ILE A 216 14.29 -28.97 -7.37
C ILE A 216 15.52 -29.88 -7.22
N GLU A 217 16.42 -29.53 -6.31
CA GLU A 217 17.62 -30.29 -6.00
C GLU A 217 17.28 -31.67 -5.39
N THR A 218 16.10 -31.78 -4.78
CA THR A 218 15.62 -33.01 -4.13
C THR A 218 14.88 -33.95 -5.07
N ILE A 219 14.65 -33.56 -6.33
CA ILE A 219 13.97 -34.41 -7.31
C ILE A 219 14.78 -35.69 -7.52
N ASP A 220 14.09 -36.83 -7.37
CA ASP A 220 14.58 -38.14 -7.75
C ASP A 220 14.11 -38.47 -9.17
N PHE A 221 15.08 -38.59 -10.09
CA PHE A 221 14.87 -38.94 -11.50
C PHE A 221 14.95 -40.45 -11.74
N GLU A 222 14.99 -41.26 -10.67
CA GLU A 222 14.99 -42.72 -10.68
C GLU A 222 16.17 -43.25 -11.53
N GLU A 223 15.89 -44.08 -12.53
CA GLU A 223 16.90 -44.63 -13.45
C GLU A 223 17.67 -43.55 -14.23
N ASN A 224 17.18 -42.29 -14.24
CA ASN A 224 17.80 -41.16 -14.93
C ASN A 224 18.66 -40.28 -14.00
N ASN A 225 18.91 -40.68 -12.75
CA ASN A 225 19.70 -39.89 -11.82
C ASN A 225 21.15 -39.63 -12.29
N TYR A 226 21.71 -40.45 -13.18
CA TYR A 226 23.00 -40.18 -13.82
C TYR A 226 23.02 -38.90 -14.67
N LEU A 227 21.84 -38.39 -15.07
CA LEU A 227 21.67 -37.13 -15.80
C LEU A 227 21.36 -35.94 -14.89
N LYS A 228 21.23 -36.15 -13.57
CA LYS A 228 20.70 -35.15 -12.64
C LYS A 228 21.48 -33.84 -12.69
N GLU A 229 22.79 -33.87 -12.78
CA GLU A 229 23.62 -32.66 -12.87
C GLU A 229 23.31 -31.85 -14.14
N ASN A 230 23.27 -32.50 -15.32
CA ASN A 230 22.94 -31.84 -16.59
C ASN A 230 21.50 -31.29 -16.59
N ILE A 231 20.56 -32.06 -16.02
CA ILE A 231 19.16 -31.64 -15.86
C ILE A 231 19.08 -30.41 -14.97
N LEU A 232 19.76 -30.42 -13.81
CA LEU A 232 19.80 -29.28 -12.91
C LEU A 232 20.40 -28.05 -13.60
N GLN A 233 21.46 -28.19 -14.38
CA GLN A 233 22.02 -27.06 -15.16
C GLN A 233 21.00 -26.47 -16.15
N ILE A 234 20.22 -27.32 -16.86
CA ILE A 234 19.15 -26.86 -17.75
C ILE A 234 18.05 -26.15 -16.96
N ILE A 235 17.68 -26.69 -15.79
CA ILE A 235 16.66 -26.09 -14.94
C ILE A 235 17.11 -24.72 -14.42
N GLN A 236 18.36 -24.61 -14.01
CA GLN A 236 18.96 -23.35 -13.55
C GLN A 236 18.93 -22.27 -14.65
N LYS A 237 19.14 -22.65 -15.92
CA LYS A 237 19.06 -21.73 -17.06
C LYS A 237 17.62 -21.28 -17.40
N ASN A 238 16.61 -22.01 -16.94
CA ASN A 238 15.19 -21.69 -17.19
C ASN A 238 14.60 -20.75 -16.11
N LYS A 239 15.37 -20.41 -15.07
CA LYS A 239 14.90 -19.53 -14.00
C LYS A 239 14.40 -18.20 -14.56
N HIS A 240 13.20 -17.83 -14.16
CA HIS A 240 12.63 -16.52 -14.38
C HIS A 240 12.54 -15.78 -13.05
N PHE A 241 13.24 -14.67 -12.96
CA PHE A 241 13.36 -13.88 -11.76
C PHE A 241 12.30 -12.79 -11.78
N LEU A 242 11.51 -12.73 -10.72
CA LEU A 242 10.64 -11.62 -10.42
C LEU A 242 11.12 -10.98 -9.12
N GLY A 243 11.09 -9.65 -9.04
CA GLY A 243 11.56 -8.96 -7.86
C GLY A 243 11.46 -7.46 -7.96
N GLN A 244 11.27 -6.85 -6.79
CA GLN A 244 11.25 -5.40 -6.58
C GLN A 244 12.68 -4.88 -6.34
N MET A 245 13.41 -4.58 -7.41
CA MET A 245 14.84 -4.23 -7.36
C MET A 245 15.01 -2.78 -6.93
N ASP A 246 15.68 -2.56 -5.80
CA ASP A 246 15.84 -1.22 -5.24
C ASP A 246 16.71 -0.33 -6.14
N VAL A 247 16.20 0.85 -6.44
CA VAL A 247 16.93 1.84 -7.25
C VAL A 247 17.93 2.61 -6.39
N ASN A 248 18.99 3.08 -7.04
CA ASN A 248 20.02 3.88 -6.42
C ASN A 248 19.68 5.38 -6.55
N ALA A 249 19.09 5.96 -5.51
CA ALA A 249 18.74 7.38 -5.49
C ALA A 249 19.95 8.35 -5.55
N LYS A 250 21.19 7.85 -5.54
CA LYS A 250 22.41 8.65 -5.83
C LYS A 250 22.68 8.79 -7.34
N SER A 251 21.98 8.02 -8.19
CA SER A 251 22.10 8.09 -9.65
C SER A 251 21.18 9.15 -10.23
N GLU A 252 21.72 10.03 -11.07
CA GLU A 252 20.91 11.06 -11.75
C GLU A 252 19.92 10.46 -12.76
N LEU A 253 20.23 9.31 -13.37
CA LEU A 253 19.30 8.61 -14.26
C LEU A 253 18.01 8.19 -13.55
N VAL A 254 18.08 7.90 -12.25
CA VAL A 254 16.90 7.59 -11.43
C VAL A 254 16.03 8.85 -11.26
N TRP A 255 16.65 10.02 -11.12
CA TRP A 255 15.93 11.29 -11.01
C TRP A 255 15.34 11.75 -12.35
N ASP A 256 16.05 11.52 -13.45
CA ASP A 256 15.52 11.74 -14.81
C ASP A 256 14.28 10.86 -15.04
N PHE A 257 14.36 9.58 -14.66
CA PHE A 257 13.22 8.66 -14.69
C PHE A 257 12.04 9.16 -13.85
N TYR A 258 12.28 9.71 -12.66
CA TYR A 258 11.20 10.30 -11.86
C TYR A 258 10.59 11.54 -12.52
N GLU A 259 11.39 12.40 -13.14
CA GLU A 259 10.89 13.59 -13.85
C GLU A 259 10.00 13.20 -15.04
N GLU A 260 10.43 12.26 -15.86
CA GLU A 260 9.63 11.71 -16.96
C GLU A 260 8.35 11.03 -16.46
N THR A 261 8.45 10.23 -15.40
CA THR A 261 7.30 9.53 -14.81
C THR A 261 6.26 10.51 -14.30
N LEU A 262 6.65 11.54 -13.53
CA LEU A 262 5.70 12.53 -12.99
C LEU A 262 5.00 13.32 -14.10
N GLN A 263 5.71 13.67 -15.17
CA GLN A 263 5.12 14.30 -16.35
C GLN A 263 4.08 13.38 -16.99
N LYS A 264 4.41 12.10 -17.15
CA LYS A 264 3.50 11.10 -17.72
C LYS A 264 2.25 10.90 -16.87
N LEU A 265 2.40 10.73 -15.55
CA LEU A 265 1.27 10.59 -14.63
C LEU A 265 0.31 11.77 -14.71
N LYS A 266 0.83 12.99 -14.89
CA LYS A 266 0.00 14.18 -15.10
C LYS A 266 -0.87 14.07 -16.36
N THR A 267 -0.36 13.48 -17.44
CA THR A 267 -1.12 13.27 -18.70
C THR A 267 -2.32 12.33 -18.51
N PHE A 268 -2.24 11.39 -17.56
CA PHE A 268 -3.35 10.52 -17.20
C PHE A 268 -4.41 11.19 -16.30
N GLY A 269 -4.21 12.45 -15.91
CA GLY A 269 -5.14 13.18 -15.03
C GLY A 269 -4.79 13.13 -13.55
N CYS A 270 -3.56 12.74 -13.19
CA CYS A 270 -3.09 12.71 -11.82
C CYS A 270 -3.11 14.11 -11.17
N LYS A 271 -3.57 14.17 -9.92
CA LYS A 271 -3.49 15.33 -9.04
C LYS A 271 -2.72 15.05 -7.75
N ILE A 272 -2.84 13.84 -7.20
CA ILE A 272 -2.18 13.44 -5.96
C ILE A 272 -1.22 12.29 -6.24
N LEU A 273 0.01 12.45 -5.79
CA LEU A 273 1.09 11.50 -5.95
C LEU A 273 1.41 10.85 -4.60
N ARG A 274 1.00 9.60 -4.41
CA ARG A 274 1.42 8.81 -3.24
C ARG A 274 2.88 8.37 -3.45
N LEU A 275 3.76 8.67 -2.52
CA LEU A 275 5.12 8.15 -2.55
C LEU A 275 5.15 6.83 -1.79
N ASP A 276 5.08 5.72 -2.53
CA ASP A 276 5.12 4.38 -1.96
C ASP A 276 6.49 4.09 -1.36
N ALA A 277 6.51 3.50 -0.16
CA ALA A 277 7.71 3.03 0.53
C ALA A 277 8.84 4.08 0.59
N PHE A 278 8.51 5.37 0.61
CA PHE A 278 9.48 6.45 0.44
C PHE A 278 10.56 6.49 1.53
N ALA A 279 10.20 6.08 2.74
CA ALA A 279 11.14 5.97 3.86
C ALA A 279 12.32 5.02 3.58
N TYR A 280 12.20 4.08 2.63
CA TYR A 280 13.24 3.12 2.30
C TYR A 280 14.19 3.59 1.19
N LEU A 281 13.87 4.68 0.49
CA LEU A 281 14.60 5.12 -0.70
C LEU A 281 16.06 5.49 -0.38
N HIS A 282 16.28 6.19 0.74
CA HIS A 282 17.63 6.59 1.14
C HIS A 282 18.35 5.45 1.86
N LYS A 283 19.44 4.97 1.24
CA LYS A 283 20.30 3.92 1.79
C LYS A 283 21.72 4.44 2.00
N GLU A 284 22.25 4.23 3.19
CA GLU A 284 23.60 4.65 3.58
C GLU A 284 24.22 3.63 4.53
N VAL A 285 25.53 3.38 4.40
CA VAL A 285 26.25 2.46 5.28
C VAL A 285 26.24 3.03 6.71
N GLY A 286 25.86 2.20 7.68
CA GLY A 286 25.84 2.60 9.09
C GLY A 286 24.52 3.18 9.59
N GLU A 287 23.58 3.46 8.68
CA GLU A 287 22.23 3.91 8.99
C GLU A 287 21.22 2.75 9.03
N THR A 288 20.01 3.03 9.51
CA THR A 288 18.94 2.03 9.61
C THR A 288 18.34 1.67 8.26
N ASN A 289 18.43 2.57 7.28
CA ASN A 289 17.79 2.50 5.96
C ASN A 289 16.25 2.51 6.06
N PHE A 290 15.75 3.18 7.09
CA PHE A 290 14.36 3.59 7.24
C PHE A 290 14.32 5.03 7.72
N PHE A 291 13.83 5.91 6.85
CA PHE A 291 13.74 7.35 7.06
C PHE A 291 15.06 7.99 7.54
N ASN A 292 16.19 7.63 6.92
CA ASN A 292 17.50 8.18 7.26
C ASN A 292 17.49 9.71 7.15
N LYS A 293 17.93 10.42 8.20
CA LYS A 293 17.99 11.88 8.23
C LYS A 293 19.44 12.36 8.12
N PRO A 294 19.73 13.45 7.39
CA PRO A 294 18.79 14.31 6.66
C PRO A 294 18.45 13.82 5.23
N GLY A 295 19.08 12.74 4.75
CA GLY A 295 19.00 12.35 3.34
C GLY A 295 17.59 12.11 2.79
N THR A 296 16.70 11.49 3.56
CA THR A 296 15.29 11.30 3.17
C THR A 296 14.57 12.64 2.97
N TRP A 297 14.89 13.66 3.78
CA TRP A 297 14.31 15.00 3.61
C TRP A 297 14.80 15.68 2.33
N HIS A 298 16.08 15.55 1.99
CA HIS A 298 16.62 16.09 0.73
C HIS A 298 15.94 15.45 -0.48
N TYR A 299 15.73 14.12 -0.45
CA TYR A 299 15.03 13.42 -1.52
C TYR A 299 13.55 13.84 -1.61
N LEU A 300 12.89 14.06 -0.48
CA LEU A 300 11.49 14.48 -0.47
C LEU A 300 11.34 15.89 -1.06
N GLU A 301 12.23 16.80 -0.69
CA GLU A 301 12.27 18.16 -1.24
C GLU A 301 12.56 18.16 -2.75
N ARG A 302 13.45 17.30 -3.23
CA ARG A 302 13.73 17.14 -4.67
C ARG A 302 12.50 16.60 -5.42
N ILE A 303 11.84 15.56 -4.91
CA ILE A 303 10.58 15.05 -5.49
C ILE A 303 9.49 16.12 -5.48
N GLN A 304 9.36 16.88 -4.38
CA GLN A 304 8.39 17.98 -4.28
C GLN A 304 8.62 19.05 -5.35
N GLN A 305 9.87 19.38 -5.67
CA GLN A 305 10.18 20.32 -6.74
C GLN A 305 9.73 19.79 -8.10
N ILE A 306 9.99 18.51 -8.41
CA ILE A 306 9.56 17.86 -9.66
C ILE A 306 8.02 17.81 -9.73
N ALA A 307 7.35 17.42 -8.64
CA ALA A 307 5.89 17.37 -8.52
C ALA A 307 5.25 18.74 -8.74
N SER A 308 5.86 19.79 -8.18
CA SER A 308 5.37 21.18 -8.31
C SER A 308 5.41 21.68 -9.75
N LYS A 309 6.40 21.28 -10.57
CA LYS A 309 6.44 21.58 -12.01
C LYS A 309 5.24 21.00 -12.77
N ASN A 310 4.69 19.89 -12.26
CA ASN A 310 3.60 19.14 -12.86
C ASN A 310 2.22 19.39 -12.20
N ASP A 311 2.12 20.36 -11.29
CA ASP A 311 0.89 20.65 -10.53
C ASP A 311 0.35 19.40 -9.78
N LEU A 312 1.28 18.62 -9.22
CA LEU A 312 1.02 17.43 -8.41
C LEU A 312 1.21 17.72 -6.93
N ILE A 313 0.35 17.13 -6.10
CA ILE A 313 0.43 17.21 -4.64
C ILE A 313 1.05 15.91 -4.11
N VAL A 314 2.15 16.04 -3.38
CA VAL A 314 2.89 14.90 -2.82
C VAL A 314 2.24 14.43 -1.51
N LEU A 315 2.06 13.12 -1.39
CA LEU A 315 1.58 12.43 -0.20
C LEU A 315 2.55 11.29 0.15
N PRO A 316 3.55 11.53 1.00
CA PRO A 316 4.43 10.45 1.44
C PRO A 316 3.66 9.43 2.28
N GLU A 317 3.80 8.15 1.94
CA GLU A 317 3.33 7.09 2.81
C GLU A 317 4.40 6.74 3.84
N ILE A 318 4.06 6.90 5.12
CA ILE A 318 4.97 6.69 6.24
C ILE A 318 4.17 6.07 7.38
N HIS A 319 4.42 4.79 7.66
CA HIS A 319 3.97 4.12 8.88
C HIS A 319 5.03 4.30 9.96
N ALA A 320 4.66 4.96 11.06
CA ALA A 320 5.54 5.22 12.19
C ALA A 320 4.74 5.27 13.49
N GLU A 321 5.33 4.82 14.60
CA GLU A 321 4.72 4.94 15.91
C GLU A 321 4.36 6.40 16.20
N TYR A 322 3.16 6.67 16.73
CA TYR A 322 2.71 8.01 17.12
C TYR A 322 3.73 8.72 18.02
N GLY A 323 4.31 8.01 19.00
CA GLY A 323 5.29 8.56 19.92
C GLY A 323 6.61 9.04 19.27
N LEU A 324 6.86 8.72 18.00
CA LEU A 324 8.00 9.29 17.26
C LEU A 324 7.76 10.73 16.80
N HIS A 325 6.52 11.21 16.79
CA HIS A 325 6.13 12.53 16.28
C HIS A 325 6.61 12.83 14.85
N LEU A 326 6.89 11.79 14.05
CA LEU A 326 7.33 11.97 12.66
C LEU A 326 6.24 12.63 11.80
N HIS A 327 4.97 12.36 12.10
CA HIS A 327 3.84 13.03 11.46
C HIS A 327 3.83 14.55 11.75
N ASP A 328 4.25 14.99 12.94
CA ASP A 328 4.43 16.41 13.27
C ASP A 328 5.51 17.03 12.38
N GLU A 329 6.65 16.35 12.18
CA GLU A 329 7.74 16.83 11.32
C GLU A 329 7.29 16.96 9.85
N VAL A 330 6.57 15.94 9.34
CA VAL A 330 6.03 15.92 7.97
C VAL A 330 5.04 17.08 7.78
N ALA A 331 4.15 17.30 8.73
CA ALA A 331 3.17 18.39 8.70
C ALA A 331 3.84 19.77 8.79
N GLN A 332 4.85 19.95 9.65
CA GLN A 332 5.61 21.21 9.77
C GLN A 332 6.34 21.58 8.49
N LYS A 333 6.76 20.59 7.69
CA LYS A 333 7.33 20.79 6.35
C LYS A 333 6.28 21.05 5.27
N GLY A 334 4.99 21.08 5.62
CA GLY A 334 3.90 21.45 4.74
C GLY A 334 3.33 20.31 3.88
N TYR A 335 3.69 19.06 4.16
CA TYR A 335 3.18 17.91 3.44
C TYR A 335 1.84 17.43 4.00
N TYR A 336 1.01 16.85 3.13
CA TYR A 336 -0.08 15.99 3.57
C TYR A 336 0.49 14.69 4.14
N PHE A 337 -0.23 14.03 5.04
CA PHE A 337 0.11 12.68 5.48
C PHE A 337 -1.16 11.83 5.66
N TYR A 338 -0.97 10.51 5.69
CA TYR A 338 -2.07 9.60 5.97
C TYR A 338 -2.39 9.57 7.46
N ASP A 339 -3.67 9.66 7.79
CA ASP A 339 -4.14 9.38 9.15
C ASP A 339 -4.28 7.87 9.33
N PHE A 340 -3.14 7.22 9.59
CA PHE A 340 -3.05 5.81 9.93
C PHE A 340 -3.44 5.51 11.38
N PHE A 341 -3.70 6.53 12.19
CA PHE A 341 -4.16 6.37 13.57
C PHE A 341 -5.67 6.12 13.63
N LEU A 342 -6.44 6.82 12.79
CA LEU A 342 -7.90 6.76 12.80
C LEU A 342 -8.49 5.34 12.68
N PRO A 343 -8.02 4.42 11.82
CA PRO A 343 -8.60 3.08 11.69
C PRO A 343 -8.65 2.32 13.02
N GLY A 344 -7.50 2.20 13.70
CA GLY A 344 -7.43 1.50 14.97
C GLY A 344 -8.11 2.27 16.11
N LEU A 345 -8.02 3.61 16.12
CA LEU A 345 -8.75 4.45 17.08
C LEU A 345 -10.27 4.28 17.00
N LEU A 346 -10.82 4.13 15.78
CA LEU A 346 -12.27 3.95 15.60
C LEU A 346 -12.72 2.58 16.09
N ILE A 347 -11.98 1.51 15.80
CA ILE A 347 -12.29 0.18 16.32
C ILE A 347 -12.22 0.22 17.85
N HIS A 348 -11.13 0.75 18.43
CA HIS A 348 -11.00 0.92 19.89
C HIS A 348 -12.16 1.71 20.48
N THR A 349 -12.52 2.85 19.88
CA THR A 349 -13.63 3.72 20.37
C THR A 349 -14.96 2.96 20.40
N LEU A 350 -15.26 2.22 19.34
CA LEU A 350 -16.53 1.51 19.18
C LEU A 350 -16.63 0.25 20.05
N GLU A 351 -15.51 -0.42 20.32
CA GLU A 351 -15.47 -1.62 21.17
C GLU A 351 -15.40 -1.27 22.66
N THR A 352 -14.67 -0.22 23.04
CA THR A 352 -14.51 0.21 24.45
C THR A 352 -15.60 1.19 24.91
N LYS A 353 -16.43 1.68 23.99
CA LYS A 353 -17.47 2.69 24.24
C LYS A 353 -16.90 3.99 24.81
N ASN A 354 -15.74 4.40 24.31
CA ASN A 354 -14.97 5.53 24.83
C ASN A 354 -14.32 6.36 23.72
N ASN A 355 -14.69 7.62 23.60
CA ASN A 355 -14.19 8.55 22.58
C ASN A 355 -12.96 9.37 22.99
N VAL A 356 -12.40 9.18 24.19
CA VAL A 356 -11.36 10.08 24.74
C VAL A 356 -10.12 10.15 23.84
N ALA A 357 -9.61 9.00 23.38
CA ALA A 357 -8.45 8.95 22.49
C ALA A 357 -8.75 9.58 21.12
N LEU A 358 -9.96 9.35 20.58
CA LEU A 358 -10.42 9.95 19.34
C LEU A 358 -10.54 11.49 19.45
N ILE A 359 -11.12 12.01 20.52
CA ILE A 359 -11.24 13.46 20.78
C ILE A 359 -9.87 14.10 20.94
N HIS A 360 -8.94 13.42 21.62
CA HIS A 360 -7.55 13.88 21.72
C HIS A 360 -6.91 14.02 20.34
N TRP A 361 -7.08 13.01 19.47
CA TRP A 361 -6.56 13.07 18.11
C TRP A 361 -7.23 14.14 17.24
N ILE A 362 -8.55 14.31 17.32
CA ILE A 362 -9.28 15.41 16.67
C ILE A 362 -8.68 16.76 17.10
N ASN A 363 -8.43 16.93 18.40
CA ASN A 363 -7.86 18.15 18.93
C ASN A 363 -6.46 18.43 18.37
N GLU A 364 -5.61 17.41 18.25
CA GLU A 364 -4.29 17.56 17.63
C GLU A 364 -4.39 18.02 16.17
N ILE A 365 -5.19 17.33 15.35
CA ILE A 365 -5.39 17.67 13.94
C ILE A 365 -5.84 19.13 13.79
N VAL A 366 -6.82 19.56 14.59
CA VAL A 366 -7.41 20.91 14.49
C VAL A 366 -6.44 21.98 14.99
N THR A 367 -5.86 21.79 16.18
CA THR A 367 -4.99 22.80 16.81
C THR A 367 -3.67 22.97 16.06
N LYS A 368 -3.08 21.86 15.59
CA LYS A 368 -1.83 21.86 14.82
C LYS A 368 -2.06 22.03 13.31
N LYS A 369 -3.32 22.13 12.87
CA LYS A 369 -3.75 22.37 11.48
C LYS A 369 -3.19 21.34 10.49
N TYR A 370 -3.31 20.07 10.85
CA TYR A 370 -2.84 18.97 10.01
C TYR A 370 -3.67 18.79 8.75
N ASN A 371 -2.96 18.50 7.66
CA ASN A 371 -3.53 18.17 6.37
C ASN A 371 -3.48 16.64 6.20
N THR A 372 -4.56 15.97 6.57
CA THR A 372 -4.62 14.51 6.56
C THR A 372 -5.44 13.95 5.39
N ILE A 373 -5.07 12.76 4.92
CA ILE A 373 -5.97 11.86 4.20
C ILE A 373 -6.28 10.70 5.13
N ASN A 374 -7.53 10.59 5.57
CA ASN A 374 -7.95 9.57 6.52
C ASN A 374 -8.62 8.37 5.83
N MET A 375 -8.73 7.25 6.52
CA MET A 375 -9.33 6.03 5.98
C MET A 375 -9.96 5.16 7.08
N LEU A 376 -10.71 4.15 6.66
CA LEU A 376 -11.09 2.99 7.49
C LEU A 376 -10.21 1.80 7.09
N GLY A 377 -10.63 1.05 6.05
CA GLY A 377 -9.78 0.11 5.33
C GLY A 377 -8.96 0.76 4.22
N CYS A 378 -7.99 0.01 3.72
CA CYS A 378 -7.24 0.28 2.49
C CYS A 378 -6.73 -1.04 1.88
N HIS A 379 -5.83 -0.98 0.90
CA HIS A 379 -5.26 -2.18 0.27
C HIS A 379 -4.29 -2.96 1.16
N ASP A 380 -3.85 -2.37 2.27
CA ASP A 380 -2.97 -2.96 3.27
C ASP A 380 -3.75 -3.38 4.53
N GLY A 381 -3.04 -3.89 5.55
CA GLY A 381 -3.69 -4.25 6.80
C GLY A 381 -4.03 -3.02 7.65
N ILE A 382 -4.91 -3.22 8.65
CA ILE A 382 -5.26 -2.20 9.63
C ILE A 382 -3.98 -1.81 10.39
N PRO A 383 -3.56 -0.53 10.40
CA PRO A 383 -2.37 -0.09 11.10
C PRO A 383 -2.57 -0.19 12.61
N ILE A 384 -1.62 -0.83 13.30
CA ILE A 384 -1.67 -1.02 14.76
C ILE A 384 -0.41 -0.46 15.42
N LEU A 385 0.76 -0.67 14.81
CA LEU A 385 2.03 -0.09 15.26
C LEU A 385 1.93 1.43 15.43
N ASP A 386 1.22 2.08 14.51
CA ASP A 386 1.08 3.52 14.40
C ASP A 386 0.47 4.16 15.66
N LEU A 387 -0.31 3.41 16.45
CA LEU A 387 -0.92 3.89 17.69
C LEU A 387 0.03 3.93 18.89
N LYS A 388 1.18 3.26 18.77
CA LYS A 388 2.09 2.98 19.88
C LYS A 388 2.90 4.21 20.29
N GLY A 389 3.28 4.24 21.57
CA GLY A 389 4.34 5.12 22.06
C GLY A 389 5.73 4.65 21.62
N LYS A 390 6.74 5.48 21.86
CA LYS A 390 8.12 5.15 21.52
C LYS A 390 9.09 5.79 22.48
N GLU A 391 10.15 5.06 22.82
CA GLU A 391 11.30 5.66 23.48
C GLU A 391 12.14 6.43 22.45
N PHE A 392 12.31 7.73 22.70
CA PHE A 392 13.08 8.62 21.86
C PHE A 392 13.90 9.57 22.74
N ASN A 393 15.21 9.66 22.48
CA ASN A 393 16.16 10.42 23.30
C ASN A 393 16.09 10.10 24.81
N TYR A 394 16.09 8.81 25.17
CA TYR A 394 16.02 8.31 26.55
C TYR A 394 14.75 8.72 27.33
N LYS A 395 13.71 9.16 26.61
CA LYS A 395 12.41 9.48 27.20
C LYS A 395 11.32 8.73 26.44
N TYR A 396 10.47 8.05 27.19
CA TYR A 396 9.28 7.42 26.60
C TYR A 396 8.24 8.48 26.28
N GLN A 397 7.87 8.56 25.01
CA GLN A 397 6.72 9.33 24.53
C GLN A 397 5.52 8.39 24.45
N ASN A 398 4.40 8.81 25.04
CA ASN A 398 3.19 8.00 25.07
C ASN A 398 2.59 7.84 23.67
N GLY A 399 1.94 6.70 23.44
CA GLY A 399 1.11 6.47 22.26
C GLY A 399 -0.24 7.19 22.34
N LEU A 400 -1.02 7.08 21.27
CA LEU A 400 -2.44 7.46 21.29
C LEU A 400 -3.26 6.49 22.14
N LEU A 401 -2.83 5.23 22.19
CA LEU A 401 -3.34 4.19 23.08
C LEU A 401 -2.20 3.61 23.92
N LYS A 402 -2.53 3.05 25.09
CA LYS A 402 -1.56 2.28 25.88
C LYS A 402 -1.29 0.94 25.20
N ASP A 403 -0.10 0.37 25.42
CA ASP A 403 0.28 -0.94 24.88
C ASP A 403 -0.77 -2.03 25.22
N SER A 404 -1.33 -2.04 26.43
CA SER A 404 -2.39 -2.99 26.82
C SER A 404 -3.70 -2.82 26.03
N GLU A 405 -4.07 -1.57 25.72
CA GLU A 405 -5.28 -1.29 24.92
C GLU A 405 -5.06 -1.69 23.45
N ILE A 406 -3.82 -1.58 22.97
CA ILE A 406 -3.43 -2.05 21.64
C ILE A 406 -3.49 -3.59 21.60
N ASP A 407 -2.97 -4.28 22.62
CA ASP A 407 -3.03 -5.74 22.71
C ASP A 407 -4.49 -6.24 22.73
N ASP A 408 -5.36 -5.60 23.52
CA ASP A 408 -6.81 -5.92 23.55
C ASP A 408 -7.46 -5.71 22.17
N LEU A 409 -7.14 -4.61 21.48
CA LEU A 409 -7.62 -4.32 20.13
C LEU A 409 -7.16 -5.39 19.13
N MET A 410 -5.90 -5.79 19.19
CA MET A 410 -5.35 -6.83 18.33
C MET A 410 -6.07 -8.16 18.54
N ASP A 411 -6.27 -8.55 19.80
CA ASP A 411 -6.98 -9.77 20.17
C ASP A 411 -8.42 -9.79 19.63
N ILE A 412 -9.12 -8.66 19.68
CA ILE A 412 -10.46 -8.52 19.10
C ILE A 412 -10.44 -8.79 17.60
N ILE A 413 -9.54 -8.15 16.85
CA ILE A 413 -9.48 -8.28 15.39
C ILE A 413 -9.04 -9.71 15.00
N ILE A 414 -8.09 -10.31 15.72
CA ILE A 414 -7.64 -11.69 15.50
C ILE A 414 -8.77 -12.69 15.78
N LYS A 415 -9.52 -12.53 16.88
CA LYS A 415 -10.70 -13.36 17.17
C LYS A 415 -11.79 -13.25 16.10
N ARG A 416 -11.81 -12.15 15.34
CA ARG A 416 -12.69 -11.90 14.19
C ARG A 416 -12.08 -12.37 12.85
N GLY A 417 -11.02 -13.18 12.90
CA GLY A 417 -10.39 -13.78 11.73
C GLY A 417 -9.28 -12.95 11.09
N GLY A 418 -8.86 -11.85 11.72
CA GLY A 418 -7.72 -11.06 11.27
C GLY A 418 -6.39 -11.82 11.36
N ARG A 419 -5.50 -11.59 10.39
CA ARG A 419 -4.18 -12.23 10.32
C ARG A 419 -3.08 -11.23 10.61
N ILE A 420 -2.27 -11.50 11.62
CA ILE A 420 -1.20 -10.58 12.04
C ILE A 420 -0.05 -10.56 11.03
N LYS A 421 0.49 -9.36 10.79
CA LYS A 421 1.77 -9.13 10.11
C LYS A 421 2.76 -8.55 11.11
N ASN A 422 3.85 -9.28 11.36
CA ASN A 422 4.91 -8.89 12.29
C ASN A 422 6.10 -8.24 11.56
N LEU A 423 6.89 -7.46 12.30
CA LEU A 423 8.24 -7.04 11.93
C LEU A 423 9.27 -7.99 12.55
N TYR A 424 10.37 -8.23 11.85
CA TYR A 424 11.45 -9.13 12.26
C TYR A 424 12.80 -8.43 12.10
N ASP A 425 13.79 -8.81 12.91
CA ASP A 425 15.19 -8.41 12.72
C ASP A 425 15.91 -9.32 11.70
N ALA A 426 17.18 -9.02 11.42
CA ALA A 426 18.01 -9.81 10.50
C ALA A 426 18.17 -11.29 10.91
N SER A 427 18.02 -11.61 12.20
CA SER A 427 18.06 -12.99 12.71
C SER A 427 16.71 -13.72 12.59
N GLY A 428 15.66 -13.02 12.18
CA GLY A 428 14.30 -13.54 12.11
C GLY A 428 13.54 -13.47 13.44
N LYS A 429 14.07 -12.77 14.46
CA LYS A 429 13.38 -12.57 15.73
C LYS A 429 12.33 -11.47 15.59
N LYS A 430 11.12 -11.71 16.10
CA LYS A 430 10.01 -10.74 16.09
C LYS A 430 10.42 -9.48 16.86
N LEU A 431 10.36 -8.33 16.19
CA LEU A 431 10.60 -7.00 16.77
C LEU A 431 9.30 -6.40 17.32
N SER A 432 8.23 -6.38 16.52
CA SER A 432 6.94 -5.79 16.88
C SER A 432 5.83 -6.32 15.96
N TYR A 433 4.58 -5.99 16.25
CA TYR A 433 3.49 -6.07 15.28
C TYR A 433 3.54 -4.87 14.33
N TYR A 434 3.03 -5.03 13.10
CA TYR A 434 2.96 -3.95 12.11
C TYR A 434 1.49 -3.59 11.82
N GLN A 435 0.78 -4.53 11.23
CA GLN A 435 -0.59 -4.39 10.76
C GLN A 435 -1.37 -5.69 11.07
N ILE A 436 -2.70 -5.62 11.06
CA ILE A 436 -3.57 -6.81 11.02
C ILE A 436 -4.35 -6.83 9.71
N ASN A 437 -4.17 -7.88 8.92
CA ASN A 437 -4.91 -8.10 7.68
C ASN A 437 -6.33 -8.59 7.99
N ALA A 438 -7.31 -7.74 7.74
CA ALA A 438 -8.74 -8.01 7.81
C ALA A 438 -9.47 -6.92 7.01
N THR A 439 -10.68 -7.21 6.54
CA THR A 439 -11.61 -6.16 6.12
C THR A 439 -12.02 -5.33 7.33
N PHE A 440 -12.26 -4.03 7.13
CA PHE A 440 -12.68 -3.18 8.24
C PHE A 440 -14.05 -3.61 8.79
N PHE A 441 -14.93 -4.11 7.92
CA PHE A 441 -16.24 -4.63 8.31
C PHE A 441 -16.14 -5.88 9.20
N SER A 442 -15.35 -6.89 8.82
CA SER A 442 -15.11 -8.05 9.69
C SER A 442 -14.37 -7.66 10.98
N ALA A 443 -13.45 -6.68 10.93
CA ALA A 443 -12.80 -6.16 12.12
C ALA A 443 -13.77 -5.51 13.14
N LEU A 444 -14.91 -4.99 12.69
CA LEU A 444 -16.00 -4.49 13.54
C LEU A 444 -16.99 -5.58 14.02
N GLY A 445 -16.74 -6.84 13.65
CA GLY A 445 -17.61 -7.97 13.95
C GLY A 445 -18.79 -8.10 12.97
N GLU A 446 -18.63 -7.59 11.75
CA GLU A 446 -19.66 -7.64 10.69
C GLU A 446 -20.98 -6.95 11.10
N ASP A 447 -20.87 -5.91 11.93
CA ASP A 447 -21.97 -5.10 12.41
C ASP A 447 -22.16 -3.87 11.49
N GLU A 448 -23.27 -3.87 10.74
CA GLU A 448 -23.59 -2.79 9.79
C GLU A 448 -23.74 -1.43 10.49
N GLN A 449 -24.29 -1.39 11.70
CA GLN A 449 -24.47 -0.14 12.44
C GLN A 449 -23.12 0.42 12.89
N LYS A 450 -22.19 -0.43 13.34
CA LYS A 450 -20.81 0.00 13.63
C LYS A 450 -20.11 0.52 12.39
N LEU A 451 -20.28 -0.13 11.23
CA LEU A 451 -19.69 0.35 9.99
C LEU A 451 -20.23 1.73 9.59
N LEU A 452 -21.55 1.92 9.69
CA LEU A 452 -22.18 3.21 9.44
C LEU A 452 -21.69 4.30 10.38
N LEU A 453 -21.60 4.00 11.69
CA LEU A 453 -21.10 4.96 12.66
C LEU A 453 -19.61 5.27 12.42
N ALA A 454 -18.77 4.27 12.13
CA ALA A 454 -17.37 4.47 11.79
C ALA A 454 -17.22 5.38 10.55
N ARG A 455 -18.02 5.12 9.50
CA ARG A 455 -18.04 5.97 8.29
C ARG A 455 -18.50 7.39 8.62
N ALA A 456 -19.55 7.56 9.41
CA ALA A 456 -20.04 8.87 9.81
C ALA A 456 -18.97 9.68 10.55
N ILE A 457 -18.29 9.06 11.52
CA ILE A 457 -17.19 9.69 12.26
C ILE A 457 -16.06 10.05 11.30
N GLN A 458 -15.62 9.11 10.45
CA GLN A 458 -14.58 9.35 9.46
C GLN A 458 -14.88 10.56 8.55
N LEU A 459 -16.10 10.66 8.03
CA LEU A 459 -16.51 11.76 7.16
C LEU A 459 -16.53 13.10 7.92
N PHE A 460 -16.75 13.09 9.24
CA PHE A 460 -16.73 14.28 10.09
C PHE A 460 -15.34 14.63 10.65
N MET A 461 -14.36 13.73 10.56
CA MET A 461 -12.96 14.04 10.89
C MET A 461 -12.42 15.13 9.95
N PRO A 462 -11.55 16.04 10.44
CA PRO A 462 -10.79 16.91 9.55
C PRO A 462 -9.88 16.09 8.63
N GLY A 463 -9.72 16.56 7.40
CA GLY A 463 -8.97 15.86 6.35
C GLY A 463 -9.85 15.37 5.21
N ILE A 464 -9.21 14.71 4.24
CA ILE A 464 -9.84 14.13 3.06
C ILE A 464 -10.17 12.67 3.35
N PRO A 465 -11.46 12.29 3.36
CA PRO A 465 -11.84 10.91 3.62
C PRO A 465 -11.62 10.03 2.40
N GLN A 466 -10.81 8.99 2.57
CA GLN A 466 -10.62 7.91 1.61
C GLN A 466 -11.51 6.71 1.96
N VAL A 467 -12.26 6.23 0.97
CA VAL A 467 -13.20 5.12 1.09
C VAL A 467 -12.66 3.93 0.31
N TRP A 468 -12.34 2.84 1.01
CA TRP A 468 -11.99 1.58 0.38
C TRP A 468 -13.21 0.95 -0.28
N TYR A 469 -13.08 0.49 -1.53
CA TYR A 469 -14.21 -0.06 -2.27
C TYR A 469 -14.88 -1.22 -1.53
N LEU A 470 -14.11 -2.09 -0.87
CA LEU A 470 -14.66 -3.26 -0.19
C LEU A 470 -15.47 -2.85 1.05
N ASP A 471 -15.03 -1.82 1.77
CA ASP A 471 -15.77 -1.27 2.90
C ASP A 471 -17.08 -0.61 2.46
N LEU A 472 -17.11 0.04 1.28
CA LEU A 472 -18.32 0.65 0.72
C LEU A 472 -19.43 -0.40 0.54
N PHE A 473 -19.06 -1.63 0.17
CA PHE A 473 -19.97 -2.74 -0.05
C PHE A 473 -20.12 -3.68 1.16
N ALA A 474 -19.58 -3.31 2.31
CA ALA A 474 -19.54 -4.15 3.52
C ALA A 474 -18.99 -5.56 3.24
N GLY A 475 -17.91 -5.62 2.46
CA GLY A 475 -17.22 -6.86 2.13
C GLY A 475 -16.57 -7.49 3.37
N LYS A 476 -16.57 -8.82 3.41
CA LYS A 476 -16.07 -9.63 4.52
C LYS A 476 -14.68 -10.17 4.20
N ASN A 477 -14.01 -10.71 5.22
CA ASN A 477 -12.74 -11.41 5.06
C ASN A 477 -12.82 -12.53 4.01
N ASP A 478 -11.91 -12.49 3.04
CA ASP A 478 -11.75 -13.52 2.02
C ASP A 478 -10.66 -14.51 2.41
N TYR A 479 -11.08 -15.50 3.20
CA TYR A 479 -10.18 -16.52 3.73
C TYR A 479 -9.59 -17.39 2.60
N GLU A 480 -10.38 -17.70 1.57
CA GLU A 480 -9.93 -18.53 0.45
C GLU A 480 -8.83 -17.84 -0.34
N ALA A 481 -9.00 -16.54 -0.67
CA ALA A 481 -7.95 -15.78 -1.34
C ALA A 481 -6.68 -15.67 -0.49
N ALA A 482 -6.83 -15.41 0.81
CA ALA A 482 -5.71 -15.30 1.73
C ALA A 482 -4.94 -16.63 1.89
N ASP A 483 -5.64 -17.77 1.94
CA ASP A 483 -5.04 -19.09 2.05
C ASP A 483 -4.36 -19.52 0.74
N LYS A 484 -4.98 -19.24 -0.40
CA LYS A 484 -4.42 -19.53 -1.73
C LYS A 484 -3.14 -18.75 -2.00
N ALA A 485 -3.07 -17.51 -1.52
CA ALA A 485 -1.89 -16.66 -1.67
C ALA A 485 -0.73 -17.02 -0.72
N GLY A 486 -0.97 -17.89 0.28
CA GLY A 486 0.03 -18.39 1.23
C GLY A 486 0.52 -17.33 2.22
N ASN A 487 1.60 -17.65 2.94
CA ASN A 487 2.11 -16.86 4.08
C ASN A 487 2.47 -15.40 3.74
N GLY A 488 2.81 -15.09 2.47
CA GLY A 488 3.12 -13.73 2.00
C GLY A 488 1.91 -12.93 1.52
N GLY A 489 0.74 -13.59 1.39
CA GLY A 489 -0.45 -13.07 0.71
C GLY A 489 -1.64 -12.79 1.62
N HIS A 490 -1.44 -12.70 2.94
CA HIS A 490 -2.53 -12.40 3.89
C HIS A 490 -3.29 -11.11 3.58
N LYS A 491 -2.70 -10.17 2.82
CA LYS A 491 -3.37 -8.95 2.36
C LYS A 491 -4.59 -9.24 1.46
N GLU A 492 -4.60 -10.36 0.74
CA GLU A 492 -5.71 -10.73 -0.15
C GLU A 492 -7.05 -10.94 0.59
N ILE A 493 -7.01 -11.16 1.91
CA ILE A 493 -8.21 -11.22 2.77
C ILE A 493 -9.11 -9.97 2.67
N ASN A 494 -8.55 -8.84 2.23
CA ASN A 494 -9.21 -7.54 2.13
C ASN A 494 -9.15 -6.97 0.71
N ARG A 495 -9.00 -7.81 -0.32
CA ARG A 495 -8.83 -7.37 -1.72
C ARG A 495 -9.69 -8.17 -2.70
N THR A 496 -10.83 -8.67 -2.23
CA THR A 496 -11.81 -9.43 -3.04
C THR A 496 -12.31 -8.60 -4.20
N THR A 497 -12.16 -9.11 -5.43
CA THR A 497 -12.82 -8.52 -6.59
C THR A 497 -14.32 -8.82 -6.51
N ILE A 498 -15.14 -7.79 -6.65
CA ILE A 498 -16.61 -7.91 -6.58
C ILE A 498 -17.14 -7.91 -8.01
N SER A 499 -17.86 -8.96 -8.41
CA SER A 499 -18.43 -9.04 -9.75
C SER A 499 -19.53 -7.98 -9.97
N MET A 500 -19.78 -7.59 -11.23
CA MET A 500 -20.86 -6.63 -11.53
C MET A 500 -22.23 -7.12 -11.05
N GLU A 501 -22.50 -8.43 -11.09
CA GLU A 501 -23.74 -9.00 -10.55
C GLU A 501 -23.87 -8.80 -9.04
N GLU A 502 -22.78 -9.02 -8.28
CA GLU A 502 -22.75 -8.82 -6.84
C GLU A 502 -22.84 -7.33 -6.47
N ILE A 503 -22.34 -6.44 -7.33
CA ILE A 503 -22.49 -4.99 -7.17
C ILE A 503 -23.95 -4.59 -7.28
N GLU A 504 -24.68 -5.03 -8.30
CA GLU A 504 -26.12 -4.73 -8.41
C GLU A 504 -26.89 -5.21 -7.18
N LYS A 505 -26.58 -6.43 -6.68
CA LYS A 505 -27.18 -6.95 -5.45
C LYS A 505 -26.80 -6.13 -4.22
N SER A 506 -25.54 -5.71 -4.12
CA SER A 506 -25.04 -4.98 -2.96
C SER A 506 -25.52 -3.52 -2.91
N MET A 507 -25.77 -2.90 -4.06
CA MET A 507 -26.37 -1.56 -4.15
C MET A 507 -27.77 -1.49 -3.52
N ALA A 508 -28.50 -2.60 -3.47
CA ALA A 508 -29.80 -2.68 -2.80
C ALA A 508 -29.71 -2.78 -1.26
N LYS A 509 -28.52 -3.01 -0.69
CA LYS A 509 -28.34 -3.14 0.77
C LYS A 509 -28.46 -1.77 1.45
N SER A 510 -29.19 -1.75 2.58
CA SER A 510 -29.39 -0.54 3.39
C SER A 510 -28.08 0.10 3.83
N VAL A 511 -27.10 -0.70 4.27
CA VAL A 511 -25.78 -0.22 4.68
C VAL A 511 -25.03 0.50 3.55
N VAL A 512 -25.13 0.04 2.31
CA VAL A 512 -24.46 0.65 1.14
C VAL A 512 -25.12 1.97 0.78
N SER A 513 -26.45 1.98 0.65
CA SER A 513 -27.23 3.20 0.37
C SER A 513 -27.00 4.29 1.43
N LYS A 514 -27.01 3.91 2.72
CA LYS A 514 -26.74 4.81 3.84
C LYS A 514 -25.30 5.36 3.82
N GLN A 515 -24.30 4.54 3.50
CA GLN A 515 -22.93 5.04 3.29
C GLN A 515 -22.85 6.05 2.15
N LEU A 516 -23.43 5.73 0.98
CA LEU A 516 -23.46 6.63 -0.18
C LEU A 516 -24.13 7.97 0.15
N GLN A 517 -25.25 7.96 0.89
CA GLN A 517 -25.93 9.18 1.31
C GLN A 517 -25.03 10.08 2.17
N MET A 518 -24.30 9.51 3.12
CA MET A 518 -23.36 10.27 3.95
C MET A 518 -22.15 10.78 3.15
N ILE A 519 -21.64 9.96 2.24
CA ILE A 519 -20.52 10.32 1.36
C ILE A 519 -20.91 11.49 0.45
N GLN A 520 -22.09 11.43 -0.18
CA GLN A 520 -22.62 12.52 -1.00
C GLN A 520 -22.79 13.81 -0.19
N LEU A 521 -23.35 13.71 1.02
CA LEU A 521 -23.45 14.86 1.92
C LEU A 521 -22.05 15.46 2.19
N ARG A 522 -21.06 14.62 2.51
CA ARG A 522 -19.70 15.03 2.80
C ARG A 522 -18.98 15.66 1.60
N ASN A 523 -19.25 15.16 0.40
CA ASN A 523 -18.61 15.63 -0.82
C ASN A 523 -19.20 16.97 -1.30
N ASN A 524 -20.50 17.21 -1.09
CA ASN A 524 -21.21 18.34 -1.69
C ASN A 524 -21.53 19.49 -0.73
N LEU A 525 -21.64 19.23 0.58
CA LEU A 525 -22.08 20.27 1.52
C LEU A 525 -20.93 21.24 1.87
N SER A 526 -21.13 22.51 1.54
CA SER A 526 -20.14 23.58 1.78
C SER A 526 -19.71 23.74 3.25
N ALA A 527 -20.49 23.25 4.21
CA ALA A 527 -20.17 23.25 5.64
C ALA A 527 -18.79 22.64 5.92
N PHE A 528 -18.42 21.55 5.24
CA PHE A 528 -17.16 20.85 5.46
C PHE A 528 -15.93 21.62 4.97
N SER A 529 -16.11 22.72 4.24
CA SER A 529 -15.02 23.66 3.89
C SER A 529 -14.88 24.80 4.90
N GLY A 530 -15.58 24.72 6.02
CA GLY A 530 -15.61 25.73 7.07
C GLY A 530 -14.80 25.36 8.30
N GLN A 531 -15.28 25.80 9.46
CA GLN A 531 -14.67 25.52 10.75
C GLN A 531 -15.33 24.31 11.39
N ILE A 532 -14.52 23.47 12.03
CA ILE A 532 -14.96 22.35 12.85
C ILE A 532 -15.04 22.79 14.32
N ASN A 533 -16.06 22.30 15.03
CA ASN A 533 -16.19 22.36 16.48
C ASN A 533 -16.59 20.98 16.99
N TYR A 534 -16.07 20.56 18.13
CA TYR A 534 -16.40 19.28 18.75
C TYR A 534 -16.61 19.49 20.25
N GLU A 535 -17.64 18.86 20.80
CA GLU A 535 -17.99 18.97 22.22
C GLU A 535 -17.47 17.74 22.97
N ASN A 536 -16.82 17.97 24.10
CA ASN A 536 -16.40 16.90 25.01
C ASN A 536 -17.46 16.76 26.13
N ALA A 537 -18.65 16.27 25.76
CA ALA A 537 -19.79 16.19 26.68
C ALA A 537 -19.61 15.02 27.68
N THR A 538 -19.48 13.79 27.16
CA THR A 538 -19.13 12.59 27.92
C THR A 538 -18.29 11.66 27.04
N LYS A 539 -17.68 10.63 27.64
CA LYS A 539 -16.86 9.66 26.90
C LYS A 539 -17.67 8.82 25.90
N GLU A 540 -19.00 8.79 26.04
CA GLU A 540 -19.92 7.97 25.24
C GLU A 540 -20.66 8.76 24.16
N ILE A 541 -20.77 10.08 24.30
CA ILE A 541 -21.47 10.95 23.36
C ILE A 541 -20.45 11.74 22.54
N LEU A 542 -20.47 11.54 21.23
CA LEU A 542 -19.62 12.26 20.28
C LEU A 542 -20.46 13.24 19.48
N LYS A 543 -20.09 14.53 19.53
CA LYS A 543 -20.74 15.58 18.77
C LYS A 543 -19.74 16.42 18.01
N ILE A 544 -19.80 16.37 16.68
CA ILE A 544 -18.89 17.08 15.78
C ILE A 544 -19.72 17.94 14.83
N THR A 545 -19.40 19.23 14.76
CA THR A 545 -20.09 20.20 13.91
C THR A 545 -19.13 20.89 12.96
N TRP A 546 -19.45 20.86 11.68
CA TRP A 546 -18.84 21.70 10.65
C TRP A 546 -19.74 22.88 10.32
N LYS A 547 -19.17 24.08 10.20
CA LYS A 547 -19.93 25.30 9.86
C LYS A 547 -19.17 26.17 8.87
N ASN A 548 -19.84 26.53 7.79
CA ASN A 548 -19.38 27.50 6.81
C ASN A 548 -20.49 28.51 6.51
N LYS A 549 -20.33 29.75 6.99
CA LYS A 549 -21.36 30.80 6.91
C LYS A 549 -22.70 30.30 7.48
N SER A 550 -23.73 30.19 6.63
CA SER A 550 -25.07 29.71 6.99
C SER A 550 -25.26 28.19 6.83
N SER A 551 -24.34 27.49 6.18
CA SER A 551 -24.36 26.03 6.04
C SER A 551 -23.70 25.36 7.24
N PHE A 552 -24.28 24.27 7.73
CA PHE A 552 -23.69 23.46 8.79
C PHE A 552 -23.99 21.98 8.59
N ALA A 553 -23.20 21.12 9.22
CA ALA A 553 -23.50 19.71 9.45
C ALA A 553 -23.06 19.33 10.86
N THR A 554 -23.90 18.62 11.60
CA THR A 554 -23.65 18.17 12.97
C THR A 554 -23.92 16.67 13.04
N LEU A 555 -22.89 15.90 13.36
CA LEU A 555 -22.99 14.51 13.78
C LEU A 555 -23.26 14.50 15.29
N ASN A 556 -24.33 13.83 15.72
CA ASN A 556 -24.57 13.48 17.11
C ASN A 556 -24.62 11.96 17.22
N ALA A 557 -23.63 11.35 17.87
CA ALA A 557 -23.50 9.91 18.01
C ALA A 557 -23.49 9.47 19.47
N ASN A 558 -24.21 8.39 19.75
CA ASN A 558 -24.14 7.65 21.01
C ASN A 558 -23.37 6.35 20.75
N ILE A 559 -22.18 6.25 21.33
CA ILE A 559 -21.26 5.14 21.05
C ILE A 559 -21.70 3.87 21.79
N ILE A 560 -22.42 3.97 22.91
CA ILE A 560 -22.90 2.81 23.68
C ILE A 560 -23.73 1.89 22.80
N ASN A 561 -24.74 2.45 22.12
CA ASN A 561 -25.68 1.70 21.28
C ASN A 561 -25.41 1.90 19.78
N ASN A 562 -24.34 2.60 19.42
CA ASN A 562 -23.95 2.96 18.06
C ASN A 562 -25.01 3.76 17.27
N SER A 563 -26.00 4.37 17.92
CA SER A 563 -27.02 5.18 17.22
C SER A 563 -26.48 6.58 16.92
N PHE A 564 -26.90 7.17 15.80
CA PHE A 564 -26.48 8.52 15.48
C PHE A 564 -27.45 9.27 14.57
N SER A 565 -27.30 10.58 14.53
CA SER A 565 -28.01 11.45 13.60
C SER A 565 -27.08 12.47 12.99
N ILE A 566 -27.38 12.86 11.74
CA ILE A 566 -26.69 13.94 11.05
C ILE A 566 -27.71 15.03 10.75
N SER A 567 -27.63 16.14 11.47
CA SER A 567 -28.41 17.35 11.20
C SER A 567 -27.61 18.28 10.31
N TYR A 568 -28.14 18.71 9.18
CA TYR A 568 -27.43 19.61 8.27
C TYR A 568 -28.33 20.66 7.65
N LYS A 569 -27.72 21.75 7.16
CA LYS A 569 -28.41 22.84 6.49
C LYS A 569 -27.79 23.12 5.14
N GLU A 570 -28.63 22.99 4.11
CA GLU A 570 -28.33 23.30 2.72
C GLU A 570 -29.38 24.27 2.19
N LYS A 571 -28.97 25.36 1.52
CA LYS A 571 -29.89 26.35 0.88
C LYS A 571 -31.06 26.81 1.78
N ASN A 572 -30.76 27.03 3.06
CA ASN A 572 -31.72 27.41 4.11
C ASN A 572 -32.70 26.35 4.63
N ILE A 573 -32.65 25.12 4.13
CA ILE A 573 -33.48 24.01 4.61
C ILE A 573 -32.67 23.20 5.62
N LYS A 574 -33.25 22.92 6.79
CA LYS A 574 -32.66 22.02 7.79
C LYS A 574 -33.19 20.61 7.57
N ASN A 575 -32.28 19.66 7.43
CA ASN A 575 -32.56 18.25 7.24
C ASN A 575 -31.90 17.43 8.36
N THR A 576 -32.45 16.24 8.63
CA THR A 576 -31.88 15.30 9.59
C THR A 576 -31.92 13.90 9.00
N LEU A 577 -30.78 13.21 9.03
CA LEU A 577 -30.67 11.78 8.78
C LEU A 577 -30.54 11.07 10.13
N ASN A 578 -31.29 9.98 10.34
CA ASN A 578 -31.23 9.17 11.55
C ASN A 578 -30.80 7.75 11.17
N PHE A 579 -29.90 7.17 11.97
CA PHE A 579 -29.28 5.89 11.69
C PHE A 579 -29.37 4.94 12.86
#